data_AF-A0A550GSW2-F1
#
_entry.id   AF-A0A550GSW2-F1
#
_cell.length_a   1.000
_cell.length_b   1.000
_cell.length_c   1.000
_cell.angle_alpha   90.00
_cell.angle_beta   90.00
_cell.angle_gamma   90.00
#
_symmetry.space_group_name_H-M   'P 1'
#
loop_
_entity.id
_entity.type
_entity.pdbx_description
1 polymer ?
#
loop_
_entity_poly.entity_id
_entity_poly.type
_entity_poly.pdbx_seq_one_letter_code
_entity_poly.pdbx_strand_id
1 'polypeptide(L)'
;SAFNFHMCYMVPVQEEGLVVLPTHRLLTESELTADDLRALTALFTVSEVAPTVESLEAFLKIYEKENAFCVYDGSKAYGLFLKDENHASELINAGCPKEACLLDVVILRDVVFKHVLKVGKLKMDEHIMYAESTTDALKKVDNGQAKLAFLVNPVNPETVWQIAQKCWRLPEKSTDFYPKPVSGLTMMDISPEEKL
;
A
#
# COMPACT_ATOMS: atom_id res chain seq x y z
N SER A 1 -21.13 -5.23 32.13
CA SER A 1 -21.19 -6.20 31.01
C SER A 1 -19.91 -6.08 30.22
N ALA A 2 -19.20 -7.18 29.99
CA ALA A 2 -17.96 -7.21 29.20
C ALA A 2 -18.16 -6.79 27.72
N PHE A 3 -19.41 -6.80 27.22
CA PHE A 3 -19.76 -6.37 25.85
C PHE A 3 -19.43 -4.90 25.54
N ASN A 4 -19.22 -4.05 26.55
CA ASN A 4 -18.88 -2.63 26.37
C ASN A 4 -17.37 -2.36 26.38
N PHE A 5 -16.53 -3.39 26.52
CA PHE A 5 -15.09 -3.25 26.66
C PHE A 5 -14.37 -4.06 25.60
N HIS A 6 -13.30 -3.48 25.05
CA HIS A 6 -12.35 -4.19 24.19
C HIS A 6 -10.97 -4.07 24.82
N MET A 7 -10.22 -5.17 24.82
CA MET A 7 -8.81 -5.14 25.20
C MET A 7 -8.05 -4.37 24.13
N CYS A 8 -7.32 -3.35 24.54
CA CYS A 8 -6.55 -2.49 23.66
C CYS A 8 -5.08 -2.50 24.06
N TYR A 9 -4.20 -2.52 23.08
CA TYR A 9 -2.78 -2.22 23.24
C TYR A 9 -2.53 -0.84 22.66
N MET A 10 -2.04 0.08 23.49
CA MET A 10 -1.81 1.48 23.10
C MET A 10 -0.32 1.70 22.88
N VAL A 11 0.04 2.21 21.70
CA VAL A 11 1.40 2.57 21.32
C VAL A 11 1.41 4.03 20.90
N PRO A 12 2.35 4.86 21.40
CA PRO A 12 2.53 6.21 20.88
C PRO A 12 2.87 6.17 19.38
N VAL A 13 2.25 7.04 18.59
CA VAL A 13 2.55 7.10 17.13
C VAL A 13 3.99 7.56 16.87
N GLN A 14 4.59 8.28 17.82
CA GLN A 14 5.98 8.76 17.77
C GLN A 14 7.00 7.69 18.19
N GLU A 15 6.57 6.49 18.58
CA GLU A 15 7.47 5.42 18.98
C GLU A 15 8.33 4.99 17.78
N GLU A 16 9.66 5.06 17.91
CA GLU A 16 10.58 4.74 16.80
C GLU A 16 10.43 3.30 16.30
N GLY A 17 10.01 2.38 17.17
CA GLY A 17 9.77 0.98 16.82
C GLY A 17 8.45 0.72 16.08
N LEU A 18 7.54 1.70 16.00
CA LEU A 18 6.27 1.56 15.29
C LEU A 18 6.46 1.87 13.81
N VAL A 19 6.42 0.84 12.98
CA VAL A 19 6.55 0.97 11.53
C VAL A 19 5.33 0.41 10.82
N VAL A 20 5.08 0.87 9.60
CA VAL A 20 4.12 0.27 8.68
C VAL A 20 4.92 -0.38 7.57
N LEU A 21 4.73 -1.68 7.37
CA LEU A 21 5.40 -2.42 6.31
C LEU A 21 4.71 -2.12 4.96
N PRO A 22 5.48 -2.10 3.85
CA PRO A 22 4.89 -1.95 2.54
C PRO A 22 4.00 -3.15 2.23
N THR A 23 2.87 -2.89 1.57
CA THR A 23 1.96 -3.95 1.10
C THR A 23 1.86 -3.86 -0.41
N HIS A 24 2.74 -4.58 -1.10
CA HIS A 24 2.78 -4.63 -2.56
C HIS A 24 1.53 -5.32 -3.11
N ARG A 25 1.08 -4.90 -4.29
CA ARG A 25 -0.16 -5.39 -4.93
C ARG A 25 0.18 -6.12 -6.21
N LEU A 26 -0.27 -7.36 -6.31
CA LEU A 26 0.01 -8.23 -7.44
C LEU A 26 -1.28 -8.55 -8.16
N LEU A 27 -1.35 -8.26 -9.47
CA LEU A 27 -2.52 -8.56 -10.28
C LEU A 27 -2.36 -9.95 -10.90
N THR A 28 -3.34 -10.82 -10.68
CA THR A 28 -3.27 -12.23 -11.09
C THR A 28 -3.57 -12.46 -12.57
N GLU A 29 -4.38 -11.59 -13.17
CA GLU A 29 -4.91 -11.79 -14.54
C GLU A 29 -4.62 -10.62 -15.48
N SER A 30 -4.15 -9.50 -14.96
CA SER A 30 -3.90 -8.29 -15.76
C SER A 30 -2.47 -8.26 -16.29
N GLU A 31 -2.32 -7.93 -17.57
CA GLU A 31 -1.02 -7.73 -18.21
C GLU A 31 -0.86 -6.26 -18.57
N LEU A 32 0.39 -5.80 -18.72
CA LEU A 32 0.69 -4.41 -19.04
C LEU A 32 0.79 -4.23 -20.57
N THR A 33 -0.22 -3.62 -21.18
CA THR A 33 -0.21 -3.38 -22.63
C THR A 33 0.58 -2.13 -23.00
N ALA A 34 0.92 -1.99 -24.28
CA ALA A 34 1.53 -0.76 -24.79
C ALA A 34 0.62 0.47 -24.63
N ASP A 35 -0.71 0.27 -24.60
CA ASP A 35 -1.69 1.34 -24.42
C ASP A 35 -1.72 1.78 -22.95
N ASP A 36 -1.63 0.83 -22.03
CA ASP A 36 -1.52 1.09 -20.59
C ASP A 36 -0.25 1.86 -20.27
N LEU A 37 0.89 1.47 -20.85
CA LEU A 37 2.15 2.22 -20.71
C LEU A 37 2.03 3.66 -21.23
N ARG A 38 1.33 3.87 -22.35
CA ARG A 38 1.06 5.24 -22.86
C ARG A 38 0.12 6.03 -21.95
N ALA A 39 -0.87 5.39 -21.33
CA ALA A 39 -1.72 6.03 -20.35
C ALA A 39 -0.96 6.36 -19.06
N LEU A 40 -0.07 5.47 -18.60
CA LEU A 40 0.81 5.72 -17.46
C LEU A 40 1.73 6.91 -17.73
N THR A 41 2.30 7.06 -18.93
CA THR A 41 3.18 8.20 -19.23
C THR A 41 2.44 9.54 -19.25
N ALA A 42 1.11 9.57 -19.37
CA ALA A 42 0.34 10.80 -19.21
C ALA A 42 0.30 11.29 -17.75
N LEU A 43 0.30 10.37 -16.78
CA LEU A 43 0.15 10.64 -15.34
C LEU A 43 1.49 10.60 -14.58
N PHE A 44 2.41 9.77 -15.05
CA PHE A 44 3.68 9.47 -14.41
C PHE A 44 4.85 9.79 -15.34
N THR A 45 5.98 10.14 -14.75
CA THR A 45 7.29 10.02 -15.37
C THR A 45 7.67 8.55 -15.27
N VAL A 46 7.76 7.88 -16.41
CA VAL A 46 8.05 6.45 -16.52
C VAL A 46 9.51 6.29 -16.93
N SER A 47 10.28 5.55 -16.13
CA SER A 47 11.66 5.18 -16.44
C SER A 47 11.82 3.68 -16.41
N GLU A 48 12.58 3.11 -17.35
CA GLU A 48 13.00 1.72 -17.24
C GLU A 48 13.94 1.55 -16.05
N VAL A 49 13.71 0.50 -15.27
CA VAL A 49 14.52 0.11 -14.12
C VAL A 49 14.95 -1.32 -14.35
N ALA A 50 16.16 -1.68 -13.94
CA ALA A 50 16.59 -3.07 -14.04
C ALA A 50 15.63 -3.96 -13.21
N PRO A 51 15.20 -5.12 -13.73
CA PRO A 51 14.22 -5.98 -13.05
C PRO A 51 14.87 -6.79 -11.92
N THR A 52 15.53 -6.10 -10.98
CA THR A 52 16.16 -6.71 -9.81
C THR A 52 15.61 -6.07 -8.54
N VAL A 53 15.60 -6.84 -7.45
CA VAL A 53 15.15 -6.36 -6.14
C VAL A 53 15.87 -5.07 -5.75
N GLU A 54 17.20 -5.04 -5.91
CA GLU A 54 18.05 -3.92 -5.51
C GLU A 54 17.72 -2.64 -6.28
N SER A 55 17.45 -2.77 -7.59
CA SER A 55 17.19 -1.62 -8.45
C SER A 55 15.80 -1.03 -8.20
N LEU A 56 14.82 -1.88 -7.94
CA LEU A 56 13.45 -1.47 -7.62
C LEU A 56 13.38 -0.82 -6.24
N GLU A 57 14.05 -1.41 -5.24
CA GLU A 57 14.14 -0.82 -3.90
C GLU A 57 14.94 0.49 -3.91
N ALA A 58 16.00 0.58 -4.71
CA ALA A 58 16.74 1.83 -4.89
C ALA A 58 15.87 2.93 -5.51
N PHE A 59 15.08 2.62 -6.54
CA PHE A 59 14.14 3.58 -7.13
C PHE A 59 13.11 4.05 -6.11
N LEU A 60 12.46 3.13 -5.39
CA LEU A 60 11.47 3.46 -4.37
C LEU A 60 12.06 4.34 -3.27
N LYS A 61 13.30 4.03 -2.84
CA LYS A 61 14.02 4.80 -1.82
C LYS A 61 14.39 6.22 -2.27
N ILE A 62 14.74 6.41 -3.54
CA ILE A 62 15.02 7.76 -4.09
C ILE A 62 13.80 8.66 -3.96
N TYR A 63 12.61 8.08 -4.11
CA TYR A 63 11.32 8.79 -4.09
C TYR A 63 10.48 8.42 -2.86
N GLU A 64 11.11 8.19 -1.71
CA GLU A 64 10.42 7.71 -0.49
C GLU A 64 9.41 8.71 0.08
N LYS A 65 9.52 10.01 -0.29
CA LYS A 65 8.67 11.09 0.23
C LYS A 65 7.63 11.55 -0.79
N GLU A 66 7.63 10.93 -1.96
CA GLU A 66 6.81 11.30 -3.11
C GLU A 66 5.97 10.10 -3.54
N ASN A 67 5.00 10.34 -4.42
CA ASN A 67 4.18 9.27 -4.97
C ASN A 67 4.93 8.53 -6.07
N ALA A 68 5.58 7.43 -5.70
CA ALA A 68 6.38 6.61 -6.59
C ALA A 68 6.10 5.12 -6.44
N PHE A 69 6.16 4.43 -7.56
CA PHE A 69 5.85 3.01 -7.68
C PHE A 69 6.87 2.32 -8.56
N CYS A 70 6.97 1.01 -8.43
CA CYS A 70 7.54 0.20 -9.50
C CYS A 70 6.50 -0.80 -9.99
N VAL A 71 6.51 -1.09 -11.29
CA VAL A 71 5.76 -2.20 -11.88
C VAL A 71 6.74 -3.21 -12.47
N TYR A 72 6.51 -4.49 -12.20
CA TYR A 72 7.28 -5.61 -12.72
C TYR A 72 6.34 -6.64 -13.37
N ASP A 73 6.70 -7.12 -14.57
CA ASP A 73 5.88 -8.05 -15.36
C ASP A 73 6.48 -9.46 -15.53
N GLY A 74 7.56 -9.77 -14.82
CA GLY A 74 8.32 -11.02 -15.00
C GLY A 74 9.51 -10.91 -15.95
N SER A 75 9.59 -9.83 -16.72
CA SER A 75 10.65 -9.62 -17.73
C SER A 75 11.24 -8.21 -17.70
N LYS A 76 10.39 -7.19 -17.52
CA LYS A 76 10.72 -5.78 -17.50
C LYS A 76 10.21 -5.17 -16.22
N ALA A 77 10.88 -4.10 -15.82
CA ALA A 77 10.42 -3.26 -14.73
C ALA A 77 10.46 -1.78 -15.10
N TYR A 78 9.49 -1.04 -14.57
CA TYR A 78 9.37 0.40 -14.75
C TYR A 78 9.19 1.09 -13.41
N GLY A 79 9.93 2.17 -13.21
CA GLY A 79 9.68 3.14 -12.16
C GLY A 79 8.65 4.17 -12.62
N LEU A 80 7.68 4.46 -11.77
CA LEU A 80 6.59 5.40 -12.02
C LEU A 80 6.66 6.50 -10.95
N PHE A 81 6.94 7.74 -11.36
CA PHE A 81 6.94 8.90 -10.47
C PHE A 81 5.78 9.83 -10.84
N LEU A 82 4.90 10.16 -9.90
CA LEU A 82 3.71 10.97 -10.19
C LEU A 82 4.10 12.39 -10.63
N LYS A 83 3.55 12.86 -11.76
CA LYS A 83 3.87 14.19 -12.31
C LYS A 83 3.13 15.32 -11.61
N ASP A 84 1.83 15.11 -11.34
CA ASP A 84 0.94 16.12 -10.80
C ASP A 84 -0.08 15.49 -9.84
N GLU A 85 0.06 15.83 -8.56
CA GLU A 85 -0.86 15.45 -7.50
C GLU A 85 -2.29 15.94 -7.74
N ASN A 86 -2.47 17.12 -8.35
CA ASN A 86 -3.80 17.69 -8.55
C ASN A 86 -4.59 16.87 -9.57
N HIS A 87 -3.94 16.50 -10.67
CA HIS A 87 -4.53 15.62 -11.67
C HIS A 87 -4.92 14.26 -11.07
N ALA A 88 -4.06 13.65 -10.25
CA ALA A 88 -4.39 12.41 -9.56
C ALA A 88 -5.58 12.58 -8.60
N SER A 89 -5.60 13.68 -7.83
CA SER A 89 -6.68 13.99 -6.89
C SER A 89 -8.02 14.20 -7.61
N GLU A 90 -8.05 14.84 -8.77
CA GLU A 90 -9.26 15.02 -9.59
C GLU A 90 -9.85 13.68 -10.05
N LEU A 91 -8.98 12.73 -10.43
CA LEU A 91 -9.39 11.39 -10.86
C LEU A 91 -9.97 10.53 -9.74
N ILE A 92 -9.57 10.78 -8.48
CA ILE A 92 -10.01 10.01 -7.32
C ILE A 92 -11.44 10.36 -6.90
N ASN A 93 -11.95 11.55 -7.30
CA ASN A 93 -13.34 12.04 -7.16
C ASN A 93 -14.15 11.42 -6.01
N ALA A 94 -13.59 11.47 -4.82
CA ALA A 94 -14.22 11.12 -3.57
C ALA A 94 -14.00 12.33 -2.68
N GLY A 95 -14.95 12.69 -1.82
CA GLY A 95 -14.76 13.73 -0.80
C GLY A 95 -13.73 13.33 0.27
N CYS A 96 -12.56 12.84 -0.15
CA CYS A 96 -11.40 12.52 0.65
C CYS A 96 -10.60 13.79 0.93
N PRO A 97 -10.03 13.91 2.15
CA PRO A 97 -8.97 14.86 2.41
C PRO A 97 -7.81 14.61 1.44
N LYS A 98 -7.14 15.68 0.99
CA LYS A 98 -6.02 15.60 0.03
C LYS A 98 -4.97 14.57 0.46
N GLU A 99 -4.65 14.50 1.74
CA GLU A 99 -3.66 13.57 2.29
C GLU A 99 -4.09 12.11 2.16
N ALA A 100 -5.39 11.82 2.24
CA ALA A 100 -5.90 10.48 2.02
C ALA A 100 -5.94 10.14 0.52
N CYS A 101 -6.32 11.09 -0.34
CA CYS A 101 -6.35 10.88 -1.78
C CYS A 101 -4.93 10.61 -2.34
N LEU A 102 -3.92 11.27 -1.80
CA LEU A 102 -2.53 11.16 -2.27
C LEU A 102 -1.73 10.03 -1.64
N LEU A 103 -2.37 9.09 -0.93
CA LEU A 103 -1.65 7.89 -0.54
C LEU A 103 -1.41 7.00 -1.76
N ASP A 104 -0.19 6.45 -1.83
CA ASP A 104 0.23 5.51 -2.86
C ASP A 104 -0.78 4.40 -3.13
N VAL A 105 -1.32 3.82 -2.05
CA VAL A 105 -2.32 2.76 -2.11
C VAL A 105 -3.66 3.20 -2.71
N VAL A 106 -4.02 4.47 -2.55
CA VAL A 106 -5.23 5.07 -3.14
C VAL A 106 -4.98 5.38 -4.60
N ILE A 107 -3.85 5.98 -4.94
CA ILE A 107 -3.45 6.27 -6.32
C ILE A 107 -3.39 4.98 -7.13
N LEU A 108 -2.75 3.91 -6.63
CA LEU A 108 -2.75 2.62 -7.33
C LEU A 108 -4.16 2.09 -7.57
N ARG A 109 -4.99 2.07 -6.52
CA ARG A 109 -6.35 1.50 -6.62
C ARG A 109 -7.24 2.31 -7.56
N ASP A 110 -7.29 3.63 -7.36
CA ASP A 110 -8.30 4.48 -7.97
C ASP A 110 -7.83 5.11 -9.28
N VAL A 111 -6.53 5.34 -9.45
CA VAL A 111 -5.97 5.88 -10.69
C VAL A 111 -5.44 4.76 -11.58
N VAL A 112 -4.49 3.97 -11.09
CA VAL A 112 -3.82 2.98 -11.95
C VAL A 112 -4.75 1.82 -12.29
N PHE A 113 -5.37 1.18 -11.30
CA PHE A 113 -6.14 -0.04 -11.56
C PHE A 113 -7.49 0.26 -12.20
N LYS A 114 -8.20 1.30 -11.71
CA LYS A 114 -9.53 1.66 -12.24
C LYS A 114 -9.46 2.44 -13.55
N HIS A 115 -8.63 3.49 -13.65
CA HIS A 115 -8.65 4.38 -14.83
C HIS A 115 -7.68 3.93 -15.93
N VAL A 116 -6.47 3.51 -15.56
CA VAL A 116 -5.46 3.11 -16.55
C VAL A 116 -5.70 1.70 -17.04
N LEU A 117 -5.55 0.71 -16.16
CA LEU A 117 -5.66 -0.71 -16.51
C LEU A 117 -7.11 -1.17 -16.73
N LYS A 118 -8.09 -0.31 -16.38
CA LYS A 118 -9.53 -0.58 -16.50
C LYS A 118 -9.95 -1.93 -15.91
N VAL A 119 -9.25 -2.35 -14.87
CA VAL A 119 -9.59 -3.56 -14.12
C VAL A 119 -10.76 -3.20 -13.20
N GLY A 120 -11.93 -3.04 -13.81
CA GLY A 120 -13.15 -2.59 -13.15
C GLY A 120 -13.59 -3.57 -12.07
N LYS A 121 -14.19 -3.05 -10.99
CA LYS A 121 -14.68 -3.79 -9.80
C LYS A 121 -13.83 -5.03 -9.45
N LEU A 122 -12.50 -4.91 -9.47
CA LEU A 122 -11.64 -5.88 -8.80
C LEU A 122 -12.13 -5.98 -7.37
N LYS A 123 -12.73 -7.11 -7.01
CA LYS A 123 -12.83 -7.45 -5.59
C LYS A 123 -11.41 -7.67 -5.15
N MET A 124 -10.95 -6.83 -4.22
CA MET A 124 -9.56 -6.79 -3.76
C MET A 124 -9.04 -8.18 -3.38
N ASP A 125 -9.91 -9.05 -2.86
CA ASP A 125 -9.53 -10.39 -2.41
C ASP A 125 -9.56 -11.48 -3.50
N GLU A 126 -10.21 -11.28 -4.65
CA GLU A 126 -10.33 -12.33 -5.69
C GLU A 126 -9.23 -12.23 -6.77
N HIS A 127 -8.71 -11.01 -7.03
CA HIS A 127 -7.84 -10.75 -8.17
C HIS A 127 -6.54 -10.00 -7.81
N ILE A 128 -6.38 -9.61 -6.55
CA ILE A 128 -5.16 -8.94 -6.06
C ILE A 128 -4.53 -9.80 -4.97
N MET A 129 -3.29 -10.24 -5.21
CA MET A 129 -2.45 -10.84 -4.18
C MET A 129 -1.61 -9.75 -3.51
N TYR A 130 -1.16 -10.02 -2.29
CA TYR A 130 -0.31 -9.11 -1.54
C TYR A 130 1.05 -9.75 -1.22
N ALA A 131 2.08 -8.91 -1.13
CA ALA A 131 3.42 -9.30 -0.70
C ALA A 131 4.01 -8.23 0.24
N GLU A 132 4.68 -8.67 1.29
CA GLU A 132 5.29 -7.80 2.32
C GLU A 132 6.71 -7.34 1.93
N SER A 133 7.31 -7.95 0.90
CA SER A 133 8.64 -7.57 0.42
C SER A 133 8.74 -7.63 -1.10
N THR A 134 9.63 -6.81 -1.66
CA THR A 134 9.98 -6.81 -3.10
C THR A 134 10.38 -8.20 -3.57
N THR A 135 11.19 -8.90 -2.78
CA THR A 135 11.66 -10.25 -3.10
C THR A 135 10.51 -11.24 -3.23
N ASP A 136 9.55 -11.22 -2.30
CA ASP A 136 8.35 -12.08 -2.37
C ASP A 136 7.46 -11.71 -3.57
N ALA A 137 7.30 -10.41 -3.83
CA ALA A 137 6.51 -9.92 -4.96
C ALA A 137 7.06 -10.41 -6.32
N LEU A 138 8.37 -10.27 -6.55
CA LEU A 138 9.03 -10.73 -7.78
C LEU A 138 8.91 -12.26 -7.92
N LYS A 139 9.20 -13.02 -6.86
CA LYS A 139 9.07 -14.48 -6.87
C LYS A 139 7.66 -14.96 -7.23
N LYS A 140 6.61 -14.28 -6.76
CA LYS A 140 5.22 -14.64 -7.09
C LYS A 140 4.92 -14.42 -8.57
N VAL A 141 5.44 -13.36 -9.18
CA VAL A 141 5.32 -13.12 -10.62
C VAL A 141 6.13 -14.15 -11.42
N ASP A 142 7.39 -14.39 -11.04
CA ASP A 142 8.28 -15.33 -11.72
C ASP A 142 7.75 -16.77 -11.71
N ASN A 143 7.08 -17.15 -10.62
CA ASN A 143 6.43 -18.46 -10.47
C ASN A 143 5.03 -18.54 -11.13
N GLY A 144 4.59 -17.48 -11.81
CA GLY A 144 3.30 -17.43 -12.51
C GLY A 144 2.08 -17.34 -11.60
N GLN A 145 2.23 -17.00 -10.32
CA GLN A 145 1.11 -16.77 -9.40
C GLN A 145 0.42 -15.42 -9.67
N ALA A 146 1.18 -14.47 -10.20
CA ALA A 146 0.69 -13.18 -10.65
C ALA A 146 1.31 -12.79 -11.99
N LYS A 147 0.66 -11.86 -12.69
CA LYS A 147 1.09 -11.32 -13.98
C LYS A 147 1.84 -10.00 -13.83
N LEU A 148 1.47 -9.20 -12.84
CA LEU A 148 2.11 -7.93 -12.54
C LEU A 148 2.32 -7.78 -11.04
N ALA A 149 3.42 -7.16 -10.64
CA ALA A 149 3.64 -6.68 -9.28
C ALA A 149 3.80 -5.15 -9.27
N PHE A 150 2.95 -4.48 -8.50
CA PHE A 150 3.05 -3.07 -8.16
C PHE A 150 3.67 -2.92 -6.77
N LEU A 151 4.88 -2.37 -6.75
CA LEU A 151 5.66 -2.10 -5.56
C LEU A 151 5.42 -0.66 -5.09
N VAL A 152 5.41 -0.45 -3.78
CA VAL A 152 5.02 0.79 -3.11
C VAL A 152 6.00 1.09 -1.99
N ASN A 153 6.14 2.36 -1.64
CA ASN A 153 6.74 2.76 -0.38
C ASN A 153 5.78 2.47 0.80
N PRO A 154 6.32 2.24 2.01
CA PRO A 154 5.52 2.14 3.22
C PRO A 154 4.84 3.48 3.54
N VAL A 155 3.65 3.42 4.14
CA VAL A 155 2.94 4.62 4.60
C VAL A 155 3.49 5.06 5.96
N ASN A 156 3.77 6.34 6.16
CA ASN A 156 4.19 6.83 7.46
C ASN A 156 3.04 6.69 8.51
N PRO A 157 3.29 6.09 9.70
CA PRO A 157 2.30 6.03 10.80
C PRO A 157 1.64 7.37 11.15
N GLU A 158 2.41 8.46 11.12
CA GLU A 158 1.93 9.81 11.38
C GLU A 158 0.89 10.24 10.35
N THR A 159 1.11 9.91 9.06
CA THR A 159 0.12 10.17 7.99
C THR A 159 -1.17 9.39 8.24
N VAL A 160 -1.07 8.13 8.67
CA VAL A 160 -2.26 7.32 9.04
C VAL A 160 -3.04 7.99 10.17
N TRP A 161 -2.34 8.46 11.20
CA TRP A 161 -2.94 9.14 12.34
C TRP A 161 -3.63 10.45 11.93
N GLN A 162 -2.98 11.29 11.11
CA GLN A 162 -3.56 12.54 10.60
C GLN A 162 -4.84 12.31 9.79
N ILE A 163 -4.89 11.26 8.97
CA ILE A 163 -6.10 10.89 8.22
C ILE A 163 -7.22 10.44 9.17
N ALA A 164 -6.88 9.64 10.18
CA ALA A 164 -7.83 9.19 11.18
C ALA A 164 -8.42 10.36 12.00
N GLN A 165 -7.62 11.38 12.35
CA GLN A 165 -8.09 12.59 13.02
C GLN A 165 -9.14 13.36 12.21
N LYS A 166 -9.13 13.23 10.88
CA LYS A 166 -10.13 13.82 9.98
C LYS A 166 -11.36 12.93 9.79
N CYS A 167 -11.55 11.92 10.63
CA CYS A 167 -12.63 10.93 10.56
C CYS A 167 -12.70 10.19 9.20
N TRP A 168 -11.56 10.07 8.51
CA TRP A 168 -11.48 9.39 7.22
C TRP A 168 -10.84 8.01 7.35
N ARG A 169 -11.20 7.10 6.44
CA ARG A 169 -10.75 5.71 6.47
C ARG A 169 -9.88 5.40 5.26
N LEU A 170 -8.78 4.72 5.52
CA LEU A 170 -7.93 4.19 4.45
C LEU A 170 -8.62 3.02 3.73
N PRO A 171 -8.25 2.76 2.46
CA PRO A 171 -8.60 1.52 1.79
C PRO A 171 -8.21 0.28 2.63
N GLU A 172 -8.88 -0.84 2.38
CA GLU A 172 -8.45 -2.12 2.94
C GLU A 172 -7.01 -2.45 2.53
N LYS A 173 -6.27 -3.11 3.43
CA LYS A 173 -4.87 -3.52 3.22
C LYS A 173 -3.94 -2.35 2.87
N SER A 174 -4.19 -1.18 3.48
CA SER A 174 -3.33 0.01 3.34
C SER A 174 -2.23 0.10 4.40
N THR A 175 -2.40 -0.56 5.53
CA THR A 175 -1.49 -0.47 6.67
C THR A 175 -1.22 -1.85 7.24
N ASP A 176 0.06 -2.24 7.28
CA ASP A 176 0.53 -3.41 8.01
C ASP A 176 1.47 -2.97 9.12
N PHE A 177 0.91 -2.68 10.30
CA PHE A 177 1.69 -2.19 11.45
C PHE A 177 2.57 -3.29 12.05
N TYR A 178 3.81 -2.93 12.38
CA TYR A 178 4.79 -3.78 13.04
C TYR A 178 5.47 -3.01 14.19
N PRO A 179 5.80 -3.69 15.32
CA PRO A 179 5.52 -5.09 15.62
C PRO A 179 4.05 -5.37 15.90
N LYS A 180 3.57 -6.55 15.48
CA LYS A 180 2.25 -7.06 15.88
C LYS A 180 2.33 -7.55 17.33
N PRO A 181 1.30 -7.28 18.17
CA PRO A 181 1.26 -7.83 19.53
C PRO A 181 1.39 -9.35 19.51
N VAL A 182 2.14 -9.89 20.47
CA VAL A 182 2.33 -11.35 20.59
C VAL A 182 1.00 -12.00 20.95
N SER A 183 0.62 -13.04 20.20
CA SER A 183 -0.56 -13.85 20.51
C SER A 183 -0.39 -14.58 21.85
N GLY A 184 -1.47 -14.71 22.62
CA GLY A 184 -1.44 -15.43 23.91
C GLY A 184 -1.14 -14.56 25.12
N LEU A 185 -1.05 -13.24 24.95
CA LEU A 185 -1.04 -12.30 26.07
C LEU A 185 -2.38 -12.42 26.82
N THR A 186 -2.32 -12.91 28.07
CA THR A 186 -3.49 -13.02 28.94
C THR A 186 -3.41 -11.89 29.96
N MET A 187 -4.38 -10.97 29.94
CA MET A 187 -4.52 -9.97 31.01
C MET A 187 -5.45 -10.53 32.08
N MET A 188 -5.03 -10.45 33.35
CA MET A 188 -5.84 -10.84 34.50
C MET A 188 -6.86 -9.75 34.84
N ASP A 189 -7.83 -10.09 35.68
CA ASP A 189 -8.81 -9.12 36.17
C ASP A 189 -8.09 -8.03 36.98
N ILE A 190 -8.46 -6.77 36.76
CA ILE A 190 -7.92 -5.63 37.51
C ILE A 190 -8.90 -5.17 38.59
N SER A 191 -9.86 -6.03 38.97
CA SER A 191 -10.81 -5.73 40.03
C SER A 191 -10.07 -5.26 41.29
N PRO A 192 -10.55 -4.23 41.99
CA PRO A 192 -9.90 -3.72 43.20
C PRO A 192 -9.74 -4.78 44.31
N GLU A 193 -10.44 -5.90 44.17
CA GLU A 193 -10.51 -7.02 45.11
C GLU A 193 -9.50 -8.12 44.76
N GLU A 194 -8.98 -8.18 43.52
CA GLU A 194 -7.91 -9.11 43.16
C GLU A 194 -6.59 -8.71 43.82
N LYS A 195 -5.91 -9.69 44.43
CA LYS A 195 -4.57 -9.57 45.01
C LYS A 195 -3.67 -10.63 44.38
N LEU A 196 -2.45 -10.23 44.01
CA LEU A 196 -1.38 -11.11 43.54
C LEU A 196 -0.94 -12.11 44.62
#